data_AF-A0A838KJK2-F1
#
_entry.id   AF-A0A838KJK2-F1
#
_cell.length_a   1.000
_cell.length_b   1.000
_cell.length_c   1.000
_cell.angle_alpha   90.00
_cell.angle_beta   90.00
_cell.angle_gamma   90.00
#
_symmetry.space_group_name_H-M   'P 1'
#
loop_
_entity.id
_entity.type
_entity.pdbx_description
1 polymer ?
#
loop_
_entity_poly.entity_id
_entity_poly.type
_entity_poly.pdbx_seq_one_letter_code
_entity_poly.pdbx_strand_id
1 'polypeptide(L)'
;LHRYSVATRGRVTADLKRFRDGVAETYADPRGWRGAHHRFREVRRGGDFTVVLAQAASVPSYHPICSAFYSCRVGRYVIINQDRWRSGSPYFPGELLTYRRMVVNHETGHWLGRGHASCGGEGRLAPVMAQQSKGLGGCRPNPWPLPREVRAVSR
;
A
#
# COMPACT_ATOMS: atom_id res chain seq x y z
N LEU A 1 12.04 -7.23 12.53
CA LEU A 1 12.52 -6.05 11.78
C LEU A 1 12.58 -6.43 10.31
N HIS A 2 11.95 -5.65 9.44
CA HIS A 2 11.92 -5.83 8.00
C HIS A 2 12.77 -4.74 7.34
N ARG A 3 13.72 -5.11 6.49
CA ARG A 3 14.53 -4.19 5.69
C ARG A 3 13.88 -4.01 4.33
N TYR A 4 13.69 -2.78 3.88
CA TYR A 4 13.13 -2.52 2.54
C TYR A 4 14.02 -1.56 1.78
N SER A 5 14.00 -1.64 0.45
CA SER A 5 14.57 -0.60 -0.41
C SER A 5 13.47 0.08 -1.23
N VAL A 6 13.75 1.29 -1.70
CA VAL A 6 12.88 2.01 -2.63
C VAL A 6 13.52 2.02 -4.02
N ALA A 7 12.73 1.69 -5.04
CA ALA A 7 13.14 1.70 -6.44
C ALA A 7 12.10 2.38 -7.32
N THR A 8 12.47 2.73 -8.54
CA THR A 8 11.57 3.25 -9.58
C THR A 8 11.48 2.29 -10.76
N ARG A 9 10.37 2.34 -11.49
CA ARG A 9 10.18 1.55 -12.72
C ARG A 9 9.50 2.39 -13.81
N GLY A 10 10.12 2.47 -14.98
CA GLY A 10 9.65 3.32 -16.09
C GLY A 10 9.90 4.81 -15.83
N ARG A 11 9.23 5.67 -16.60
CA ARG A 11 9.35 7.13 -16.47
C ARG A 11 8.55 7.64 -15.27
N VAL A 12 9.23 7.87 -14.15
CA VAL A 12 8.63 8.45 -12.95
C VAL A 12 8.69 9.97 -12.99
N THR A 13 7.54 10.63 -12.79
CA THR A 13 7.39 12.09 -12.70
C THR A 13 6.90 12.55 -11.32
N ALA A 14 6.45 11.62 -10.47
CA ALA A 14 6.15 11.90 -9.08
C ALA A 14 7.42 12.21 -8.28
N ASP A 15 7.30 13.09 -7.28
CA ASP A 15 8.40 13.44 -6.37
C ASP A 15 8.85 12.20 -5.56
N LEU A 16 10.06 11.71 -5.87
CA LEU A 16 10.63 10.53 -5.25
C LEU A 16 10.99 10.76 -3.78
N LYS A 17 11.41 11.95 -3.39
CA LYS A 17 11.71 12.26 -1.99
C LYS A 17 10.43 12.20 -1.18
N ARG A 18 9.38 12.88 -1.64
CA ARG A 18 8.06 12.87 -0.99
C ARG A 18 7.43 11.47 -0.97
N PHE A 19 7.71 10.65 -1.99
CA PHE A 19 7.33 9.24 -1.98
C PHE A 19 8.00 8.46 -0.86
N ARG A 20 9.34 8.54 -0.76
CA ARG A 20 10.11 7.86 0.29
C ARG A 20 9.67 8.30 1.68
N ASP A 21 9.50 9.60 1.88
CA ASP A 21 9.04 10.17 3.15
C ASP A 21 7.65 9.62 3.52
N GLY A 22 6.69 9.62 2.57
CA GLY A 22 5.34 9.09 2.81
C GLY A 22 5.30 7.59 3.10
N VAL A 23 6.17 6.80 2.47
CA VAL A 23 6.33 5.36 2.77
C VAL A 23 6.89 5.17 4.17
N ALA A 24 7.98 5.87 4.51
CA ALA A 24 8.63 5.78 5.81
C ALA A 24 7.70 6.21 6.95
N GLU A 25 6.96 7.31 6.78
CA GLU A 25 5.94 7.78 7.73
C GLU A 25 4.84 6.74 7.93
N THR A 26 4.33 6.13 6.84
CA THR A 26 3.29 5.09 6.93
C THR A 26 3.78 3.88 7.72
N TYR A 27 5.03 3.47 7.51
CA TYR A 27 5.64 2.35 8.23
C TYR A 27 6.01 2.65 9.67
N ALA A 28 6.26 3.91 10.01
CA ALA A 28 6.57 4.34 11.37
C ALA A 28 5.31 4.53 12.24
N ASP A 29 4.14 4.73 11.63
CA ASP A 29 2.88 5.03 12.34
C ASP A 29 2.39 3.81 13.16
N PRO A 30 2.11 3.98 14.46
CA PRO A 30 1.63 2.90 15.33
C PRO A 30 0.26 2.34 14.92
N ARG A 31 -0.55 3.11 14.18
CA ARG A 31 -1.85 2.64 13.65
C ARG A 31 -1.69 1.66 12.48
N GLY A 32 -0.53 1.67 11.82
CA GLY A 32 -0.18 0.75 10.74
C GLY A 32 0.24 -0.63 11.25
N TRP A 33 1.01 -1.34 10.42
CA TRP A 33 1.55 -2.65 10.74
C TRP A 33 2.52 -2.65 11.95
N ARG A 34 2.97 -1.47 12.40
CA ARG A 34 3.75 -1.31 13.64
C ARG A 34 2.96 -1.77 14.89
N GLY A 35 1.64 -1.66 14.85
CA GLY A 35 0.74 -2.19 15.88
C GLY A 35 0.80 -3.73 16.01
N ALA A 36 1.26 -4.44 14.98
CA ALA A 36 1.51 -5.88 15.01
C ALA A 36 2.98 -6.22 15.30
N HIS A 37 3.70 -5.31 15.96
CA HIS A 37 5.13 -5.41 16.27
C HIS A 37 6.08 -5.49 15.05
N HIS A 38 5.57 -5.29 13.83
CA HIS A 38 6.44 -5.09 12.68
C HIS A 38 7.22 -3.78 12.81
N ARG A 39 8.44 -3.77 12.30
CA ARG A 39 9.32 -2.60 12.24
C ARG A 39 9.94 -2.59 10.86
N PHE A 40 10.02 -1.44 10.24
CA PHE A 40 10.55 -1.31 8.88
C PHE A 40 11.75 -0.38 8.90
N ARG A 41 12.79 -0.73 8.15
CA ARG A 41 13.99 0.11 7.99
C ARG A 41 14.38 0.18 6.53
N GLU A 42 14.44 1.39 5.99
CA GLU A 42 14.94 1.58 4.65
C GLU A 42 16.43 1.24 4.58
N VAL A 43 16.83 0.55 3.52
CA VAL A 43 18.21 0.25 3.16
C VAL A 43 18.46 0.66 1.71
N ARG A 44 19.72 0.95 1.38
CA ARG A 44 20.09 1.49 0.06
C ARG A 44 19.68 0.59 -1.12
N ARG A 45 19.79 -0.74 -0.95
CA ARG A 45 19.44 -1.74 -1.98
C ARG A 45 19.14 -3.08 -1.32
N GLY A 46 18.29 -3.90 -1.96
CA GLY A 46 17.91 -5.22 -1.47
C GLY A 46 16.97 -5.14 -0.27
N GLY A 47 17.28 -5.90 0.79
CA GLY A 47 16.40 -6.10 1.95
C GLY A 47 15.47 -7.30 1.76
N ASP A 48 14.40 -7.34 2.55
CA ASP A 48 13.38 -8.38 2.52
C ASP A 48 12.35 -8.11 1.41
N PHE A 49 12.09 -6.83 1.10
CA PHE A 49 11.20 -6.42 0.02
C PHE A 49 11.60 -5.07 -0.60
N THR A 50 10.97 -4.74 -1.74
CA THR A 50 11.21 -3.49 -2.45
C THR A 50 9.90 -2.75 -2.66
N VAL A 51 9.84 -1.49 -2.23
CA VAL A 51 8.75 -0.59 -2.57
C VAL A 51 9.10 0.10 -3.89
N VAL A 52 8.27 -0.11 -4.92
CA VAL A 52 8.52 0.40 -6.26
C VAL A 52 7.54 1.53 -6.55
N LEU A 53 8.04 2.69 -6.94
CA LEU A 53 7.23 3.72 -7.59
C LEU A 53 7.27 3.52 -9.10
N ALA A 54 6.15 3.11 -9.69
CA ALA A 54 6.09 2.66 -11.08
C ALA A 54 5.25 3.58 -11.96
N GLN A 55 5.72 3.80 -13.19
CA GLN A 55 4.88 4.28 -14.28
C GLN A 55 3.74 3.29 -14.53
N ALA A 56 2.52 3.81 -14.72
CA ALA A 56 1.31 3.02 -14.93
C ALA A 56 1.48 1.89 -15.96
N ALA A 57 2.00 2.20 -17.16
CA ALA A 57 2.22 1.22 -18.23
C ALA A 57 3.24 0.12 -17.87
N SER A 58 4.12 0.34 -16.89
CA SER A 58 5.10 -0.65 -16.45
C SER A 58 4.55 -1.62 -15.39
N VAL A 59 3.43 -1.30 -14.74
CA VAL A 59 2.88 -2.12 -13.65
C VAL A 59 2.52 -3.54 -14.11
N PRO A 60 1.86 -3.76 -15.27
CA PRO A 60 1.56 -5.12 -15.76
C PRO A 60 2.79 -5.98 -16.08
N SER A 61 3.98 -5.37 -16.26
CA SER A 61 5.21 -6.14 -16.54
C SER A 61 5.68 -7.00 -15.37
N TYR A 62 5.16 -6.77 -14.16
CA TYR A 62 5.48 -7.59 -12.99
C TYR A 62 4.71 -8.91 -12.98
N HIS A 63 3.45 -8.91 -13.39
CA HIS A 63 2.60 -10.11 -13.46
C HIS A 63 1.29 -9.79 -14.21
N PRO A 64 0.70 -10.75 -14.96
CA PRO A 64 -0.57 -10.55 -15.68
C PRO A 64 -1.77 -10.13 -14.82
N ILE A 65 -1.73 -10.41 -13.51
CA ILE A 65 -2.78 -9.99 -12.56
C ILE A 65 -2.76 -8.48 -12.27
N CYS A 66 -1.62 -7.82 -12.51
CA CYS A 66 -1.46 -6.42 -12.20
C CYS A 66 -2.06 -5.55 -13.30
N SER A 67 -2.83 -4.54 -12.90
CA SER A 67 -3.43 -3.56 -13.81
C SER A 67 -2.53 -2.35 -13.97
N ALA A 68 -2.52 -1.74 -15.16
CA ALA A 68 -1.88 -0.44 -15.38
C ALA A 68 -2.55 0.70 -14.58
N PHE A 69 -3.76 0.49 -14.06
CA PHE A 69 -4.52 1.53 -13.36
C PHE A 69 -4.33 1.51 -11.82
N TYR A 70 -3.96 0.37 -11.25
CA TYR A 70 -3.88 0.16 -9.80
C TYR A 70 -2.45 -0.14 -9.34
N SER A 71 -2.22 -0.03 -8.03
CA SER A 71 -1.05 -0.63 -7.37
C SER A 71 -1.18 -2.15 -7.32
N CYS A 72 -0.09 -2.85 -7.03
CA CYS A 72 -0.04 -4.30 -7.03
C CYS A 72 1.06 -4.81 -6.07
N ARG A 73 0.96 -6.07 -5.63
CA ARG A 73 2.05 -6.77 -4.94
C ARG A 73 2.37 -8.06 -5.68
N VAL A 74 3.63 -8.23 -6.09
CA VAL A 74 4.13 -9.45 -6.76
C VAL A 74 5.42 -9.91 -6.10
N GLY A 75 5.43 -11.13 -5.54
CA GLY A 75 6.59 -11.66 -4.81
C GLY A 75 7.07 -10.68 -3.73
N ARG A 76 8.32 -10.21 -3.87
CA ARG A 76 8.96 -9.23 -2.98
C ARG A 76 8.71 -7.76 -3.35
N TYR A 77 7.94 -7.47 -4.40
CA TYR A 77 7.71 -6.12 -4.90
C TYR A 77 6.36 -5.59 -4.43
N VAL A 78 6.40 -4.50 -3.67
CA VAL A 78 5.25 -3.67 -3.27
C VAL A 78 5.19 -2.51 -4.26
N ILE A 79 4.34 -2.60 -5.27
CA ILE A 79 4.36 -1.75 -6.46
C ILE A 79 3.28 -0.68 -6.33
N ILE A 80 3.70 0.57 -6.21
CA ILE A 80 2.84 1.73 -6.14
C ILE A 80 2.77 2.41 -7.52
N ASN A 81 1.57 2.47 -8.07
CA ASN A 81 1.31 3.18 -9.31
C ASN A 81 1.46 4.70 -9.09
N GLN A 82 2.32 5.37 -9.86
CA GLN A 82 2.62 6.78 -9.64
C GLN A 82 1.43 7.71 -9.91
N ASP A 83 0.53 7.34 -10.81
CA ASP A 83 -0.64 8.18 -11.12
C ASP A 83 -1.58 8.17 -9.93
N ARG A 84 -1.81 6.98 -9.36
CA ARG A 84 -2.54 6.82 -8.10
C ARG A 84 -1.82 7.48 -6.91
N TRP A 85 -0.50 7.44 -6.87
CA TRP A 85 0.25 8.20 -5.85
C TRP A 85 0.04 9.71 -5.97
N ARG A 86 -0.07 10.24 -7.20
CA ARG A 86 -0.21 11.68 -7.45
C ARG A 86 -1.62 12.20 -7.25
N SER A 87 -2.65 11.44 -7.63
CA SER A 87 -4.03 11.93 -7.66
C SER A 87 -5.04 11.06 -6.90
N GLY A 88 -4.62 9.94 -6.32
CA GLY A 88 -5.53 8.98 -5.70
C GLY A 88 -6.31 8.15 -6.71
N SER A 89 -7.24 7.35 -6.20
CA SER A 89 -8.24 6.66 -7.03
C SER A 89 -9.52 7.49 -7.09
N PRO A 90 -10.20 7.59 -8.26
CA PRO A 90 -11.52 8.24 -8.34
C PRO A 90 -12.59 7.56 -7.49
N TYR A 91 -12.37 6.30 -7.09
CA TYR A 91 -13.30 5.54 -6.25
C TYR A 91 -13.03 5.68 -4.74
N PHE A 92 -12.02 6.45 -4.35
CA PHE A 92 -11.66 6.68 -2.96
C PHE A 92 -12.01 8.13 -2.57
N PRO A 93 -13.08 8.35 -1.77
CA PRO A 93 -13.61 9.69 -1.49
C PRO A 93 -12.81 10.47 -0.41
N GLY A 94 -11.64 9.99 0.00
CA GLY A 94 -10.84 10.60 1.04
C GLY A 94 -9.65 11.41 0.50
N GLU A 95 -9.05 12.20 1.38
CA GLU A 95 -7.85 12.99 1.09
C GLU A 95 -6.71 12.17 0.45
N LEU A 96 -5.94 12.81 -0.41
CA LEU A 96 -4.81 12.17 -1.11
C LEU A 96 -3.79 11.55 -0.14
N LEU A 97 -3.52 12.20 0.99
CA LEU A 97 -2.63 11.65 2.02
C LEU A 97 -3.20 10.36 2.63
N THR A 98 -4.52 10.30 2.84
CA THR A 98 -5.22 9.10 3.31
C THR A 98 -5.10 7.99 2.28
N TYR A 99 -5.31 8.28 0.99
CA TYR A 99 -5.14 7.30 -0.07
C TYR A 99 -3.70 6.74 -0.12
N ARG A 100 -2.69 7.61 -0.04
CA ARG A 100 -1.27 7.22 -0.06
C ARG A 100 -0.92 6.24 1.07
N ARG A 101 -1.37 6.53 2.29
CA ARG A 101 -1.19 5.64 3.45
C ARG A 101 -1.94 4.32 3.27
N MET A 102 -3.18 4.39 2.78
CA MET A 102 -4.00 3.21 2.51
C MET A 102 -3.30 2.28 1.52
N VAL A 103 -2.86 2.77 0.36
CA VAL A 103 -2.29 1.92 -0.68
C VAL A 103 -0.94 1.33 -0.25
N VAL A 104 -0.12 2.07 0.49
CA VAL A 104 1.13 1.53 1.07
C VAL A 104 0.81 0.41 2.05
N ASN A 105 -0.15 0.60 2.96
CA ASN A 105 -0.53 -0.43 3.92
C ASN A 105 -1.18 -1.65 3.25
N HIS A 106 -2.01 -1.45 2.23
CA HIS A 106 -2.67 -2.52 1.48
C HIS A 106 -1.65 -3.45 0.79
N GLU A 107 -0.77 -2.87 -0.03
CA GLU A 107 0.22 -3.66 -0.77
C GLU A 107 1.27 -4.29 0.18
N THR A 108 1.61 -3.59 1.28
CA THR A 108 2.49 -4.16 2.31
C THR A 108 1.78 -5.29 3.07
N GLY A 109 0.48 -5.18 3.32
CA GLY A 109 -0.32 -6.24 3.93
C GLY A 109 -0.32 -7.50 3.08
N HIS A 110 -0.40 -7.35 1.75
CA HIS A 110 -0.17 -8.47 0.84
C HIS A 110 1.22 -9.10 1.00
N TRP A 111 2.28 -8.29 1.09
CA TRP A 111 3.63 -8.81 1.35
C TRP A 111 3.75 -9.53 2.70
N LEU A 112 3.04 -9.05 3.74
CA LEU A 112 2.91 -9.71 5.04
C LEU A 112 2.02 -10.98 5.02
N GLY A 113 1.56 -11.42 3.85
CA GLY A 113 0.80 -12.66 3.67
C GLY A 113 -0.72 -12.49 3.78
N ARG A 114 -1.24 -11.27 3.73
CA ARG A 114 -2.69 -11.03 3.79
C ARG A 114 -3.35 -11.09 2.41
N GLY A 115 -4.47 -11.80 2.32
CA GLY A 115 -5.38 -11.72 1.19
C GLY A 115 -6.31 -10.50 1.29
N HIS A 116 -7.14 -10.29 0.27
CA HIS A 116 -8.19 -9.28 0.34
C HIS A 116 -9.20 -9.57 1.45
N ALA A 117 -9.83 -8.52 1.96
CA ALA A 117 -10.97 -8.60 2.87
C ALA A 117 -12.16 -7.85 2.29
N SER A 118 -13.37 -8.22 2.69
CA SER A 118 -14.60 -7.53 2.27
C SER A 118 -14.97 -6.40 3.22
N CYS A 119 -15.72 -5.42 2.70
CA CYS A 119 -16.37 -4.42 3.55
C CYS A 119 -17.26 -5.12 4.59
N GLY A 120 -17.20 -4.65 5.84
CA GLY A 120 -17.92 -5.27 6.97
C GLY A 120 -19.36 -4.79 7.16
N GLY A 121 -19.88 -3.98 6.23
CA GLY A 121 -21.19 -3.34 6.28
C GLY A 121 -21.11 -1.82 6.09
N GLU A 122 -22.24 -1.23 5.70
CA GLU A 122 -22.38 0.21 5.45
C GLU A 122 -21.97 1.04 6.67
N GLY A 123 -21.29 2.18 6.42
CA GLY A 123 -20.85 3.13 7.44
C GLY A 123 -19.69 2.65 8.31
N ARG A 124 -19.30 1.37 8.25
CA ARG A 124 -18.15 0.84 8.99
C ARG A 124 -16.85 1.20 8.30
N LEU A 125 -15.74 1.23 9.05
CA LEU A 125 -14.42 1.38 8.46
C LEU A 125 -14.11 0.18 7.56
N ALA A 126 -13.64 0.48 6.33
CA ALA A 126 -13.14 -0.55 5.45
C ALA A 126 -11.92 -1.25 6.09
N PRO A 127 -11.78 -2.59 5.99
CA PRO A 127 -10.48 -3.21 6.23
C PRO A 127 -9.42 -2.59 5.32
N VAL A 128 -8.17 -2.46 5.79
CA VAL A 128 -7.10 -1.95 4.90
C VAL A 128 -6.84 -2.90 3.74
N MET A 129 -7.10 -4.20 3.95
CA MET A 129 -7.05 -5.21 2.92
C MET A 129 -8.29 -5.27 2.01
N ALA A 130 -9.29 -4.39 2.20
CA ALA A 130 -10.33 -4.20 1.19
C ALA A 130 -9.77 -3.49 -0.04
N GLN A 131 -10.33 -3.78 -1.21
CA GLN A 131 -9.89 -3.17 -2.47
C GLN A 131 -10.42 -1.73 -2.62
N GLN A 132 -10.09 -0.85 -1.66
CA GLN A 132 -10.62 0.51 -1.55
C GLN A 132 -10.30 1.40 -2.76
N SER A 133 -9.23 1.07 -3.50
CA SER A 133 -8.94 1.72 -4.79
C SER A 133 -9.99 1.44 -5.86
N LYS A 134 -10.82 0.38 -5.72
CA LYS A 134 -11.87 -0.03 -6.67
C LYS A 134 -13.27 0.32 -6.18
N GLY A 135 -13.39 0.93 -4.99
CA GLY A 135 -14.66 1.23 -4.34
C GLY A 135 -14.69 0.70 -2.91
N LEU A 136 -15.61 1.25 -2.11
CA LEU A 136 -15.70 0.97 -0.68
C LEU A 136 -16.85 0.02 -0.29
N GLY A 137 -17.78 -0.27 -1.21
CA GLY A 137 -18.90 -1.18 -0.93
C GLY A 137 -19.74 -0.78 0.29
N GLY A 138 -19.99 0.52 0.47
CA GLY A 138 -20.71 1.09 1.62
C GLY A 138 -19.86 1.41 2.84
N CYS A 139 -18.62 0.90 2.93
CA CYS A 139 -17.71 1.25 4.01
C CYS A 139 -17.20 2.70 3.89
N ARG A 140 -16.69 3.22 5.00
CA ARG A 140 -15.91 4.46 5.05
C ARG A 140 -14.44 4.20 4.69
N PRO A 141 -13.76 5.15 4.02
CA PRO A 141 -12.34 5.02 3.69
C PRO A 141 -11.50 4.85 4.95
N ASN A 142 -10.51 3.96 4.91
CA ASN A 142 -9.65 3.68 6.05
C ASN A 142 -8.23 3.32 5.60
N PRO A 143 -7.21 4.11 5.99
CA PRO A 143 -5.83 3.83 5.59
C PRO A 143 -5.08 2.85 6.49
N TRP A 144 -5.68 2.41 7.60
CA TRP A 144 -5.00 1.65 8.64
C TRP A 144 -5.59 0.24 8.81
N PRO A 145 -4.78 -0.79 9.10
CA PRO A 145 -5.31 -2.11 9.42
C PRO A 145 -6.26 -2.04 10.62
N LEU A 146 -7.38 -2.73 10.51
CA LEU A 146 -8.31 -2.91 11.63
C LEU A 146 -7.67 -3.81 12.71
N PRO A 147 -8.13 -3.77 13.97
CA PRO A 147 -7.57 -4.58 15.05
C PRO A 147 -7.48 -6.09 14.72
N ARG A 148 -8.44 -6.63 13.95
CA ARG A 148 -8.39 -8.03 13.50
C ARG A 148 -7.30 -8.29 12.46
N GLU A 149 -6.99 -7.31 11.61
CA GLU A 149 -5.94 -7.42 10.59
C GLU A 149 -4.56 -7.35 11.25
N VAL A 150 -4.41 -6.49 12.26
CA VAL A 150 -3.21 -6.43 13.12
C VAL A 150 -2.97 -7.79 13.79
N ARG A 151 -3.95 -8.32 14.52
CA ARG A 151 -3.83 -9.63 15.20
C ARG A 151 -3.47 -10.77 14.25
N ALA A 152 -3.92 -10.71 13.00
CA ALA A 152 -3.69 -11.77 12.03
C ALA A 152 -2.25 -11.81 11.47
N VAL A 153 -1.42 -10.81 11.76
CA VAL A 153 0.02 -10.78 11.43
C VAL A 153 0.93 -10.56 12.64
N SER A 154 0.34 -10.36 13.82
CA SER A 154 1.08 -10.33 15.08
C SER A 154 1.82 -11.66 15.25
N ARG A 155 3.12 -11.56 15.53
CA ARG A 155 3.96 -12.66 15.99
C ARG A 155 4.14 -12.57 17.49
#